data_AF-A0AAQ4EUM0-F1
#
_entry.id   AF-A0AAQ4EUM0-F1
#
_cell.length_a   1.000
_cell.length_b   1.000
_cell.length_c   1.000
_cell.angle_alpha   90.00
_cell.angle_beta   90.00
_cell.angle_gamma   90.00
#
_symmetry.space_group_name_H-M   'P 1'
#
loop_
_entity.id
_entity.type
_entity.pdbx_description
1 polymer ?
#
loop_
_entity_poly.entity_id
_entity_poly.type
_entity_poly.pdbx_seq_one_letter_code
_entity_poly.pdbx_strand_id
1 'polypeptide(L)' 'MFACRRSTYNHLSSWLTDARNLTNPNTVIFLIGNKCDLEAQRDVTYDEAKQFAEENGLMFVEASAKT' A
#
# COMPACT_ATOMS: atom_id res chain seq x y z
N MET A 1 -2.57 -2.67 -4.38
CA MET A 1 -3.40 -2.84 -3.16
C MET A 1 -2.74 -3.91 -2.29
N PHE A 2 -2.56 -3.65 -1.00
CA PHE A 2 -2.07 -4.65 -0.05
C PHE A 2 -3.17 -4.99 0.96
N ALA A 3 -3.23 -6.24 1.42
CA ALA A 3 -3.97 -6.54 2.64
C ALA A 3 -3.16 -6.03 3.83
N CYS A 4 -3.80 -5.60 4.91
CA CYS A 4 -3.18 -5.22 6.20
C CYS A 4 -2.36 -6.36 6.90
N ARG A 5 -1.78 -7.30 6.12
CA ARG A 5 -0.84 -8.39 6.47
C ARG A 5 0.59 -8.02 6.07
N ARG A 6 1.56 -8.35 6.93
CA ARG A 6 3.00 -8.11 6.71
C ARG A 6 3.52 -8.74 5.41
N SER A 7 3.07 -9.95 5.09
CA SER A 7 3.52 -10.69 3.91
C SER A 7 3.17 -9.96 2.61
N THR A 8 1.98 -9.37 2.49
CA THR A 8 1.60 -8.59 1.30
C THR A 8 2.27 -7.22 1.26
N TYR A 9 2.57 -6.65 2.42
CA TYR A 9 3.29 -5.38 2.51
C TYR A 9 4.74 -5.49 2.02
N ASN A 10 5.48 -6.54 2.40
CA ASN A 10 6.85 -6.74 1.91
C ASN A 10 6.93 -6.86 0.38
N HIS A 11 5.88 -7.40 -0.25
CA HIS A 11 5.82 -7.47 -1.71
C HIS A 11 5.56 -6.11 -2.37
N LEU A 12 5.03 -5.10 -1.66
CA LEU A 12 4.75 -3.78 -2.25
C LEU A 12 5.99 -3.14 -2.86
N SER A 13 7.18 -3.32 -2.27
CA SER A 13 8.41 -2.74 -2.81
C SER A 13 8.75 -3.30 -4.20
N SER A 14 8.60 -4.62 -4.40
CA SER A 14 8.73 -5.24 -5.73
C SER A 14 7.65 -4.71 -6.67
N TRP A 15 6.38 -4.77 -6.27
CA TRP A 15 5.27 -4.29 -7.10
C TRP A 15 5.40 -2.83 -7.49
N LEU A 16 5.93 -1.99 -6.60
CA LEU A 16 6.19 -0.58 -6.85
C LEU A 16 7.33 -0.41 -7.86
N THR A 17 8.39 -1.18 -7.71
CA THR A 17 9.53 -1.17 -8.64
C THR A 17 9.11 -1.62 -10.03
N ASP A 18 8.34 -2.71 -10.12
CA ASP A 18 7.74 -3.18 -11.37
C ASP A 18 6.81 -2.13 -11.97
N ALA A 19 5.92 -1.54 -11.17
CA ALA A 19 5.02 -0.49 -11.63
C ALA A 19 5.81 0.71 -12.20
N ARG A 20 6.83 1.20 -11.48
CA ARG A 20 7.68 2.31 -11.93
C ARG A 20 8.49 1.97 -13.19
N ASN A 21 8.94 0.73 -13.35
CA ASN A 21 9.64 0.30 -14.57
C ASN A 21 8.69 0.14 -15.76
N LEU A 22 7.46 -0.26 -15.52
CA LEU A 22 6.45 -0.51 -16.56
C LEU A 22 5.63 0.73 -16.92
N THR A 23 5.73 1.83 -16.15
CA THR A 23 4.93 3.04 -16.37
C THR A 23 5.79 4.29 -16.54
N ASN A 24 5.17 5.34 -17.09
CA ASN A 24 5.83 6.62 -17.30
C ASN A 24 6.08 7.34 -15.96
N PRO A 25 7.11 8.20 -15.87
CA PRO A 25 7.43 8.97 -14.67
C PRO A 25 6.33 9.93 -14.19
N ASN A 26 5.34 10.24 -15.05
CA ASN A 26 4.15 11.04 -14.69
C ASN A 26 2.98 10.19 -14.16
N THR A 27 3.18 8.90 -13.92
CA THR A 27 2.10 8.02 -13.45
C THR A 27 1.91 8.21 -11.95
N VAL A 28 0.70 8.62 -11.56
CA VAL A 28 0.32 8.72 -10.14
C VAL A 28 -0.02 7.33 -9.64
N ILE A 29 0.74 6.85 -8.66
CA ILE A 29 0.52 5.54 -8.05
C ILE A 29 -0.22 5.73 -6.72
N PHE A 30 -1.33 5.02 -6.57
CA PHE A 30 -2.11 4.99 -5.34
C PHE A 30 -1.83 3.70 -4.56
N LEU A 31 -1.34 3.87 -3.34
CA LEU A 31 -1.21 2.80 -2.36
C LEU A 31 -2.55 2.62 -1.63
N ILE A 32 -3.23 1.50 -1.89
CA ILE A 32 -4.51 1.19 -1.24
C ILE A 32 -4.30 0.08 -0.21
N GLY A 33 -4.57 0.39 1.07
CA GLY A 33 -4.63 -0.57 2.18
C GLY A 33 -6.02 -1.18 2.30
N ASN A 34 -6.15 -2.48 2.05
CA ASN A 34 -7.42 -3.21 2.12
C ASN A 34 -7.48 -4.13 3.35
N LYS A 35 -8.70 -4.40 3.83
CA LYS A 35 -8.98 -5.28 4.99
C LYS A 35 -8.44 -4.78 6.33
N CYS A 36 -8.36 -3.47 6.54
CA CYS A 36 -7.91 -2.88 7.81
C CYS A 36 -9.06 -2.74 8.85
N ASP A 37 -10.24 -3.30 8.54
CA ASP A 37 -11.44 -3.36 9.40
C ASP A 37 -11.21 -4.16 10.70
N LEU A 38 -10.31 -5.12 10.65
CA LEU A 38 -9.89 -5.87 11.82
C LEU A 38 -8.61 -5.23 12.36
N GLU A 39 -8.73 -4.18 13.17
CA GLU A 39 -7.59 -3.62 13.93
C GLU A 39 -6.85 -4.71 14.70
N ALA A 40 -7.56 -5.74 15.17
CA ALA A 40 -7.00 -6.91 15.84
C ALA A 40 -6.17 -7.86 14.94
N GLN A 41 -6.33 -7.80 13.62
CA GLN A 41 -5.56 -8.60 12.64
C GLN A 41 -4.64 -7.71 11.79
N ARG A 42 -4.44 -6.46 12.21
CA ARG A 42 -3.57 -5.51 11.54
C ARG A 42 -2.11 -5.81 11.86
N ASP A 43 -1.38 -6.35 10.88
CA ASP A 43 0.07 -6.50 10.96
C ASP A 43 0.83 -5.22 10.56
N VAL A 44 0.18 -4.32 9.82
CA VAL A 44 0.81 -3.12 9.24
C VAL A 44 0.04 -1.89 9.67
N THR A 45 0.68 -1.00 10.43
CA THR A 45 0.07 0.22 10.96
C THR A 45 -0.16 1.27 9.87
N TYR A 46 -1.05 2.22 10.16
CA TYR A 46 -1.40 3.29 9.21
C TYR A 46 -0.17 4.15 8.94
N ASP A 47 0.54 4.46 10.02
CA ASP A 47 1.75 5.25 10.03
C ASP A 47 2.85 4.60 9.18
N GLU A 48 3.09 3.29 9.33
CA GLU A 48 4.07 2.55 8.53
C GLU A 48 3.74 2.60 7.03
N ALA A 49 2.47 2.38 6.66
CA ALA A 49 2.03 2.43 5.27
C ALA A 49 2.04 3.85 4.69
N LYS A 50 1.67 4.85 5.49
CA LYS A 50 1.70 6.27 5.10
C LYS A 50 3.13 6.74 4.89
N GLN A 51 4.04 6.42 5.81
CA GLN A 51 5.44 6.76 5.68
C GLN A 51 6.04 6.12 4.42
N PHE A 52 5.75 4.85 4.16
CA PHE A 52 6.17 4.19 2.92
C PHE A 52 5.64 4.90 1.67
N ALA A 53 4.39 5.35 1.69
CA ALA A 53 3.82 6.11 0.57
C ALA A 53 4.51 7.47 0.40
N GLU A 54 4.73 8.23 1.49
CA GLU A 54 5.41 9.53 1.44
C GLU A 54 6.85 9.40 0.94
N GLU A 55 7.62 8.43 1.42
CA GLU A 55 9.00 8.17 0.98
C GLU A 55 9.07 7.79 -0.51
N ASN A 56 8.04 7.11 -1.02
CA ASN A 56 7.97 6.69 -2.41
C ASN A 56 7.17 7.64 -3.31
N GLY A 57 6.69 8.78 -2.79
CA GLY A 57 5.87 9.74 -3.53
C GLY A 57 4.54 9.18 -4.05
N LEU A 58 3.92 8.27 -3.28
CA LEU A 58 2.65 7.62 -3.60
C LEU A 58 1.53 8.26 -2.78
N MET A 59 0.31 8.22 -3.31
CA MET A 59 -0.86 8.61 -2.52
C MET A 59 -1.40 7.41 -1.74
N PHE A 60 -1.59 7.55 -0.43
CA PHE A 60 -2.10 6.48 0.43
C PHE A 60 -3.59 6.65 0.73
N VAL A 61 -4.36 5.56 0.57
CA VAL A 61 -5.79 5.49 0.91
C VAL A 61 -6.08 4.15 1.57
N GLU A 62 -6.83 4.14 2.67
CA GLU A 62 -7.40 2.91 3.23
C GLU A 62 -8.82 2.72 2.70
N ALA A 63 -9.13 1.49 2.27
CA ALA A 63 -10.45 1.13 1.78
C ALA A 63 -10.84 -0.25 2.32
N SER A 64 -12.09 -0.44 2.71
CA SER A 64 -12.62 -1.76 3.08
C SER A 64 -13.49 -2.29 1.95
N ALA A 65 -13.06 -3.37 1.29
CA ALA A 65 -13.86 -4.02 0.25
C ALA A 65 -15.05 -4.84 0.80
N LYS A 66 -15.26 -4.84 2.13
CA LYS A 66 -16.32 -5.58 2.80
C LYS A 66 -17.37 -4.59 3.32
N THR A 67 -18.19 -4.08 2.40
CA THR A 67 -19.51 -3.53 2.69
C THR A 67 -20.50 -4.25 1.81
#